data_AF-A0A433F259-F1
#
_entry.id   AF-A0A433F259-F1
#
_cell.length_a   1.000
_cell.length_b   1.000
_cell.length_c   1.000
_cell.angle_alpha   90.00
_cell.angle_beta   90.00
_cell.angle_gamma   90.00
#
_symmetry.space_group_name_H-M   'P 1'
#
loop_
_entity.id
_entity.type
_entity.pdbx_description
1 polymer ?
#
loop_
_entity_poly.entity_id
_entity_poly.type
_entity_poly.pdbx_seq_one_letter_code
_entity_poly.pdbx_strand_id
1 'polypeptide(L)'
;MKKSNDTSFFGHPGGLRTLFFTEMWERMSYYGMRALLVLFMTASLQTQGLGFTVATAGAIYGLYTGAVYFLGLPGGWLSDRLIGGKKAVWYGGIIIFLGHVVLAIDLQNLFFVGLILVATGTGLLKPNISAMVGQQYGDDDARRDSGYALYYMGINIGSLIAYLVTGYLQENWGWDYAFGAAAIGMAIGLIQYYFTNSSLASDSTAPTNPYTGSAKKTAWTAVITTVALAVVVIVLAHMGTIVIDPLALAQQVAVFFTVVFFAYFGFIYFKGALSDNEKRRMWALFLVCIASACFWSGFEQAGSSLNLFAQNYTDRALSAGSIFTSWFGLSTIPTVWFQLSNSLFIIILSPFFAALWINLAKRMIDPSYTLKCAIGLVIMATGFLVMFMASQYAAQGLKVAPMWLVTTYFLHTVGELCLSPVALSAVSKLSPKRFAGQMMGVFVLTYSIGNIIAGLLSGNFDPENVAEMPNLYLQIALFSIAIGIVIALLSLKSRFWEKAGVESQA
;
A
#
# COMPACT_ATOMS: atom_id res chain seq x y z
N MET A 1 -5.31 -33.97 -0.17
CA MET A 1 -4.09 -33.21 0.17
C MET A 1 -3.85 -33.27 1.67
N LYS A 2 -2.60 -33.47 2.11
CA LYS A 2 -2.28 -33.67 3.54
C LYS A 2 -2.66 -32.42 4.34
N LYS A 3 -3.57 -32.56 5.31
CA LYS A 3 -3.72 -31.59 6.39
C LYS A 3 -2.35 -31.43 7.06
N SER A 4 -1.78 -30.23 7.02
CA SER A 4 -0.60 -29.94 7.80
C SER A 4 -1.01 -29.97 9.27
N ASN A 5 -0.82 -31.10 9.97
CA ASN A 5 -1.09 -31.18 11.41
C ASN A 5 -0.08 -30.36 12.25
N ASP A 6 0.77 -29.56 11.61
CA ASP A 6 1.71 -28.66 12.25
C ASP A 6 0.96 -27.50 12.93
N THR A 7 1.26 -27.31 14.21
CA THR A 7 0.69 -26.29 15.10
C THR A 7 1.77 -25.50 15.83
N SER A 8 3.00 -25.50 15.32
CA SER A 8 4.19 -24.96 15.99
C SER A 8 4.21 -23.43 16.20
N PHE A 9 3.25 -22.68 15.66
CA PHE A 9 3.12 -21.24 15.86
C PHE A 9 1.67 -20.84 16.19
N PHE A 10 1.36 -20.68 17.48
CA PHE A 10 0.02 -20.31 17.96
C PHE A 10 -1.12 -21.17 17.38
N GLY A 11 -0.88 -22.48 17.18
CA GLY A 11 -1.87 -23.39 16.57
C GLY A 11 -1.82 -23.47 15.04
N HIS A 12 -0.94 -22.69 14.39
CA HIS A 12 -0.72 -22.66 12.95
C HIS A 12 0.62 -23.34 12.56
N PRO A 13 0.79 -23.69 11.26
CA PRO A 13 2.03 -24.27 10.76
C PRO A 13 3.26 -23.38 11.01
N GLY A 14 4.43 -24.00 11.21
CA GLY A 14 5.68 -23.31 11.49
C GLY A 14 6.14 -22.39 10.36
N GLY A 15 5.76 -22.70 9.11
CA GLY A 15 5.96 -21.81 7.97
C GLY A 15 5.28 -20.45 8.15
N LEU A 16 4.13 -20.38 8.84
CA LEU A 16 3.48 -19.10 9.14
C LEU A 16 4.37 -18.22 10.03
N ARG A 17 5.08 -18.80 11.00
CA ARG A 17 6.05 -18.06 11.84
C ARG A 17 7.11 -17.39 10.98
N THR A 18 7.66 -18.13 10.02
CA THR A 18 8.67 -17.59 9.11
C THR A 18 8.12 -16.42 8.32
N LEU A 19 6.95 -16.59 7.69
CA LEU A 19 6.33 -15.56 6.86
C LEU A 19 5.89 -14.34 7.66
N PHE A 20 5.39 -14.54 8.89
CA PHE A 20 4.99 -13.49 9.81
C PHE A 20 6.17 -12.55 10.12
N PHE A 21 7.30 -13.10 10.57
CA PHE A 21 8.46 -12.28 10.94
C PHE A 21 9.14 -11.67 9.73
N THR A 22 9.24 -12.39 8.61
CA THR A 22 9.80 -11.84 7.37
C THR A 22 8.97 -10.66 6.86
N GLU A 23 7.64 -10.78 6.86
CA GLU A 23 6.75 -9.67 6.47
C GLU A 23 6.81 -8.53 7.48
N MET A 24 6.81 -8.80 8.78
CA MET A 24 6.90 -7.77 9.81
C MET A 24 8.15 -6.90 9.62
N TRP A 25 9.30 -7.52 9.36
CA TRP A 25 10.56 -6.80 9.14
C TRP A 25 10.62 -6.05 7.81
N GLU A 26 10.10 -6.64 6.73
CA GLU A 26 9.98 -5.92 5.46
C GLU A 26 9.05 -4.72 5.62
N ARG A 27 7.92 -4.87 6.32
CA ARG A 27 6.97 -3.76 6.55
C ARG A 27 7.56 -2.69 7.46
N MET A 28 8.36 -3.09 8.45
CA MET A 28 9.15 -2.16 9.25
C MET A 28 10.06 -1.30 8.36
N SER A 29 10.79 -1.92 7.42
CA SER A 29 11.64 -1.18 6.48
C SER A 29 10.84 -0.25 5.57
N TYR A 30 9.78 -0.77 4.94
CA TYR A 30 8.98 -0.06 3.95
C TYR A 30 8.26 1.14 4.55
N TYR A 31 7.51 0.96 5.65
CA TYR A 31 6.73 2.05 6.24
C TYR A 31 7.63 3.13 6.86
N GLY A 32 8.78 2.73 7.42
CA GLY A 32 9.73 3.66 8.01
C GLY A 32 10.32 4.58 6.95
N MET A 33 10.86 4.00 5.87
CA MET A 33 11.38 4.76 4.73
C MET A 33 10.28 5.61 4.07
N ARG A 34 9.10 5.02 3.81
CA ARG A 34 7.96 5.70 3.17
C ARG A 34 7.51 6.93 3.93
N ALA A 35 7.45 6.87 5.26
CA ALA A 35 7.00 8.01 6.07
C ALA A 35 8.02 9.17 6.09
N LEU A 36 9.29 8.90 5.84
CA LEU A 36 10.34 9.92 5.76
C LEU A 36 10.43 10.57 4.38
N LEU A 37 10.03 9.84 3.33
CA LEU A 37 10.36 10.17 1.94
C LEU A 37 10.04 11.63 1.55
N VAL A 38 8.79 12.05 1.74
CA VAL A 38 8.37 13.42 1.36
C VAL A 38 9.06 14.46 2.23
N LEU A 39 9.18 14.21 3.54
CA LEU A 39 9.83 15.11 4.48
C LEU A 39 11.31 15.32 4.12
N PHE A 40 12.01 14.24 3.76
CA PHE A 40 13.41 14.28 3.33
C PHE A 40 13.58 15.02 2.01
N MET A 41 12.71 14.74 1.03
CA MET A 41 12.75 15.39 -0.28
C MET A 41 12.54 16.91 -0.17
N THR A 42 11.62 17.35 0.69
CA THR A 42 11.31 18.79 0.86
C THR A 42 12.18 19.49 1.91
N ALA A 43 12.91 18.75 2.74
CA ALA A 43 13.80 19.34 3.73
C ALA A 43 14.93 20.12 3.04
N SER A 44 15.36 21.21 3.67
CA SER A 44 16.41 22.07 3.15
C SER A 44 17.76 21.36 3.09
N LEU A 45 18.66 21.82 2.20
CA LEU A 45 20.04 21.34 2.14
C LEU A 45 20.80 21.57 3.46
N GLN A 46 20.44 22.60 4.25
CA GLN A 46 21.05 22.88 5.56
C GLN A 46 20.73 21.80 6.59
N THR A 47 19.53 21.21 6.48
CA THR A 47 19.07 20.08 7.30
C THR A 47 19.34 18.74 6.61
N GLN A 48 20.30 18.68 5.68
CA GLN A 48 20.68 17.49 4.92
C GLN A 48 19.52 16.85 4.13
N GLY A 49 18.51 17.63 3.74
CA GLY A 49 17.46 17.20 2.82
C GLY A 49 17.84 17.39 1.35
N LEU A 50 16.90 17.17 0.43
CA LEU A 50 17.13 17.33 -1.01
C LEU A 50 16.69 18.70 -1.58
N GLY A 51 15.93 19.49 -0.82
CA GLY A 51 15.48 20.82 -1.25
C GLY A 51 14.54 20.82 -2.45
N PHE A 52 13.83 19.71 -2.71
CA PHE A 52 12.84 19.63 -3.77
C PHE A 52 11.57 20.40 -3.41
N THR A 53 10.89 20.89 -4.45
CA THR A 53 9.55 21.47 -4.27
C THR A 53 8.56 20.40 -3.79
N VAL A 54 7.49 20.82 -3.11
CA VAL A 54 6.42 19.90 -2.68
C VAL A 54 5.78 19.20 -3.89
N ALA A 55 5.62 19.89 -5.01
CA ALA A 55 5.13 19.31 -6.26
C ALA A 55 6.01 18.16 -6.76
N THR A 56 7.32 18.37 -6.81
CA THR A 56 8.29 17.35 -7.21
C THR A 56 8.30 16.18 -6.22
N ALA A 57 8.32 16.46 -4.91
CA ALA A 57 8.32 15.45 -3.86
C ALA A 57 7.04 14.60 -3.89
N GLY A 58 5.87 15.21 -4.06
CA GLY A 58 4.59 14.54 -4.20
C GLY A 58 4.54 13.64 -5.44
N ALA A 59 5.04 14.12 -6.58
CA ALA A 59 5.12 13.33 -7.80
C ALA A 59 6.04 12.10 -7.66
N ILE A 60 7.23 12.26 -7.07
CA ILE A 60 8.16 11.15 -6.81
C ILE A 60 7.53 10.15 -5.83
N TYR A 61 6.89 10.63 -4.75
CA TYR A 61 6.19 9.78 -3.79
C TYR A 61 5.11 8.95 -4.46
N GLY A 62 4.24 9.57 -5.26
CA GLY A 62 3.17 8.88 -5.98
C GLY A 62 3.70 7.86 -6.98
N LEU A 63 4.74 8.22 -7.75
CA LEU A 63 5.42 7.29 -8.65
C LEU A 63 5.97 6.08 -7.91
N TYR A 64 6.67 6.31 -6.79
CA TYR A 64 7.25 5.25 -5.98
C TYR A 64 6.18 4.31 -5.40
N THR A 65 5.20 4.84 -4.68
CA THR A 65 4.17 4.01 -4.04
C THR A 65 3.25 3.35 -5.07
N GLY A 66 2.94 4.03 -6.18
CA GLY A 66 2.19 3.46 -7.28
C GLY A 66 2.92 2.32 -7.99
N ALA A 67 4.23 2.49 -8.22
CA ALA A 67 5.09 1.47 -8.82
C ALA A 67 5.21 0.22 -7.93
N VAL A 68 5.28 0.35 -6.61
CA VAL A 68 5.33 -0.79 -5.67
C VAL A 68 4.18 -1.77 -5.89
N TYR A 69 2.95 -1.26 -6.08
CA TYR A 69 1.79 -2.11 -6.37
C TYR A 69 1.81 -2.64 -7.81
N PHE A 70 2.22 -1.81 -8.77
CA PHE A 70 2.25 -2.21 -10.19
C PHE A 70 3.28 -3.31 -10.46
N LEU A 71 4.48 -3.17 -9.90
CA LEU A 71 5.59 -4.14 -10.01
C LEU A 71 5.27 -5.46 -9.31
N GLY A 72 4.28 -5.48 -8.41
CA GLY A 72 3.69 -6.70 -7.87
C GLY A 72 3.14 -7.64 -8.95
N LEU A 73 2.62 -7.10 -10.06
CA LEU A 73 2.08 -7.90 -11.16
C LEU A 73 3.15 -8.73 -11.88
N PRO A 74 4.23 -8.13 -12.45
CA PRO A 74 5.31 -8.90 -13.05
C PRO A 74 6.09 -9.73 -12.01
N GLY A 75 6.20 -9.29 -10.76
CA GLY A 75 6.86 -10.05 -9.70
C GLY A 75 6.11 -11.35 -9.32
N GLY A 76 4.78 -11.30 -9.26
CA GLY A 76 3.93 -12.48 -9.12
C GLY A 76 4.05 -13.42 -10.31
N TRP A 77 4.03 -12.88 -11.53
CA TRP A 77 4.23 -13.67 -12.76
C TRP A 77 5.60 -14.37 -12.80
N LEU A 78 6.67 -13.67 -12.41
CA LEU A 78 8.03 -14.22 -12.39
C LEU A 78 8.14 -15.43 -11.45
N SER A 79 7.50 -15.33 -10.28
CA SER A 79 7.42 -16.43 -9.31
C SER A 79 6.59 -17.61 -9.82
N ASP A 80 5.39 -17.35 -10.33
CA ASP A 80 4.46 -18.37 -10.84
C ASP A 80 5.05 -19.17 -12.02
N ARG A 81 5.85 -18.52 -12.87
CA ARG A 81 6.29 -19.07 -14.16
C ARG A 81 7.76 -19.48 -14.24
N LEU A 82 8.65 -18.86 -13.46
CA LEU A 82 10.10 -19.00 -13.66
C LEU A 82 10.87 -19.42 -12.41
N ILE A 83 10.68 -18.76 -11.27
CA ILE A 83 11.60 -18.91 -10.11
C ILE A 83 10.98 -19.55 -8.85
N GLY A 84 9.66 -19.56 -8.69
CA GLY A 84 8.97 -20.03 -7.49
C GLY A 84 8.98 -19.02 -6.33
N GLY A 85 8.03 -19.18 -5.41
CA GLY A 85 7.77 -18.23 -4.32
C GLY A 85 8.97 -18.02 -3.39
N LYS A 86 9.62 -19.10 -2.94
CA LYS A 86 10.73 -19.00 -1.99
C LYS A 86 11.90 -18.16 -2.52
N LYS A 87 12.22 -18.31 -3.82
CA LYS A 87 13.29 -17.54 -4.47
C LYS A 87 12.87 -16.11 -4.74
N ALA A 88 11.61 -15.88 -5.11
CA ALA A 88 11.07 -14.53 -5.30
C ALA A 88 11.17 -13.70 -4.02
N VAL A 89 10.77 -14.27 -2.88
CA VAL A 89 10.91 -13.61 -1.56
C VAL A 89 12.38 -13.35 -1.21
N TRP A 90 13.26 -14.32 -1.43
CA TRP A 90 14.69 -14.17 -1.15
C TRP A 90 15.35 -13.06 -1.96
N TYR A 91 15.25 -13.13 -3.29
CA TYR A 91 15.85 -12.13 -4.18
C TYR A 91 15.18 -10.77 -4.05
N GLY A 92 13.85 -10.73 -3.89
CA GLY A 92 13.12 -9.49 -3.63
C GLY A 92 13.62 -8.81 -2.35
N GLY A 93 13.78 -9.59 -1.27
CA GLY A 93 14.32 -9.08 -0.01
C GLY A 93 15.75 -8.54 -0.12
N ILE A 94 16.63 -9.22 -0.86
CA ILE A 94 18.00 -8.74 -1.12
C ILE A 94 17.97 -7.41 -1.86
N ILE A 95 17.13 -7.29 -2.90
CA ILE A 95 16.99 -6.06 -3.68
C ILE A 95 16.46 -4.91 -2.79
N ILE A 96 15.46 -5.18 -1.93
CA ILE A 96 14.96 -4.18 -0.96
C ILE A 96 16.08 -3.74 -0.01
N PHE A 97 16.86 -4.69 0.53
CA PHE A 97 17.97 -4.39 1.43
C PHE A 97 19.00 -3.49 0.75
N LEU A 98 19.43 -3.83 -0.46
CA LEU A 98 20.37 -3.02 -1.24
C LEU A 98 19.80 -1.62 -1.52
N GLY A 99 18.50 -1.52 -1.83
CA GLY A 99 17.84 -0.24 -2.01
C GLY A 99 17.88 0.65 -0.76
N HIS A 100 17.62 0.08 0.42
CA HIS A 100 17.70 0.82 1.68
C HIS A 100 19.15 1.18 2.06
N VAL A 101 20.12 0.31 1.78
CA VAL A 101 21.54 0.65 1.97
C VAL A 101 21.92 1.84 1.10
N VAL A 102 21.48 1.86 -0.16
CA VAL A 102 21.71 3.00 -1.06
C VAL A 102 21.05 4.28 -0.53
N LEU A 103 19.84 4.21 0.03
CA LEU A 103 19.17 5.36 0.63
C LEU A 103 19.82 5.85 1.94
N ALA A 104 20.50 4.98 2.67
CA ALA A 104 21.18 5.31 3.91
C ALA A 104 22.58 5.92 3.70
N ILE A 105 23.14 5.78 2.51
CA ILE A 105 24.41 6.42 2.14
C ILE A 105 24.06 7.80 1.58
N ASP A 106 24.55 8.86 2.23
CA ASP A 106 24.32 10.28 1.88
C ASP A 106 24.93 10.66 0.52
N LEU A 107 24.33 10.15 -0.55
CA LEU A 107 24.69 10.42 -1.94
C LEU A 107 23.40 10.77 -2.68
N GLN A 108 23.10 12.07 -2.76
CA GLN A 108 21.91 12.62 -3.43
C GLN A 108 21.70 12.02 -4.84
N ASN A 109 22.80 11.73 -5.55
CA ASN A 109 22.79 11.15 -6.89
C ASN A 109 22.28 9.69 -6.96
N LEU A 110 22.23 8.97 -5.84
CA LEU A 110 21.81 7.57 -5.77
C LEU A 110 20.41 7.38 -5.17
N PHE A 111 19.78 8.45 -4.66
CA PHE A 111 18.46 8.41 -4.05
C PHE A 111 17.41 7.68 -4.92
N PHE A 112 17.31 8.07 -6.20
CA PHE A 112 16.37 7.46 -7.14
C PHE A 112 16.68 5.98 -7.42
N VAL A 113 17.96 5.60 -7.45
CA VAL A 113 18.39 4.20 -7.61
C VAL A 113 17.92 3.39 -6.41
N GLY A 114 18.06 3.93 -5.19
CA GLY A 114 17.52 3.33 -3.97
C GLY A 114 16.02 3.07 -4.06
N LEU A 115 15.23 4.07 -4.48
CA LEU A 115 13.77 3.92 -4.63
C LEU A 115 13.37 2.88 -5.68
N ILE A 116 14.06 2.86 -6.83
CA ILE A 116 13.81 1.87 -7.89
C ILE A 116 14.10 0.46 -7.39
N LEU A 117 15.21 0.26 -6.65
CA LEU A 117 15.54 -1.02 -6.04
C LEU A 117 14.47 -1.43 -5.04
N VAL A 118 14.10 -0.57 -4.08
CA VAL A 118 13.05 -0.90 -3.10
C VAL A 118 11.73 -1.25 -3.80
N ALA A 119 11.28 -0.44 -4.77
CA ALA A 119 10.04 -0.71 -5.48
C ALA A 119 10.06 -2.05 -6.25
N THR A 120 11.17 -2.35 -6.92
CA THR A 120 11.36 -3.61 -7.67
C THR A 120 11.41 -4.81 -6.73
N GLY A 121 12.17 -4.71 -5.65
CA GLY A 121 12.30 -5.78 -4.66
C GLY A 121 10.98 -6.05 -3.94
N THR A 122 10.23 -5.01 -3.55
CA THR A 122 8.89 -5.16 -2.97
C THR A 122 7.91 -5.76 -3.98
N GLY A 123 7.97 -5.35 -5.25
CA GLY A 123 7.18 -5.94 -6.33
C GLY A 123 7.42 -7.45 -6.49
N LEU A 124 8.64 -7.91 -6.21
CA LEU A 124 8.97 -9.34 -6.23
C LEU A 124 8.61 -10.06 -4.92
N LEU A 125 8.79 -9.43 -3.76
CA LEU A 125 8.56 -10.07 -2.45
C LEU A 125 7.06 -10.13 -2.10
N LYS A 126 6.37 -8.98 -2.12
CA LYS A 126 5.03 -8.78 -1.55
C LYS A 126 3.94 -9.72 -2.10
N PRO A 127 3.74 -9.85 -3.42
CA PRO A 127 2.70 -10.75 -3.94
C PRO A 127 3.01 -12.22 -3.61
N ASN A 128 4.29 -12.57 -3.52
CA ASN A 128 4.74 -13.95 -3.40
C ASN A 128 4.74 -14.45 -1.94
N ILE A 129 5.14 -13.62 -1.00
CA ILE A 129 5.08 -13.98 0.42
C ILE A 129 3.63 -14.14 0.91
N SER A 130 2.71 -13.29 0.45
CA SER A 130 1.27 -13.42 0.74
C SER A 130 0.65 -14.69 0.14
N ALA A 131 1.08 -15.09 -1.07
CA ALA A 131 0.66 -16.35 -1.67
C ALA A 131 1.18 -17.57 -0.88
N MET A 132 2.42 -17.48 -0.38
CA MET A 132 3.04 -18.55 0.42
C MET A 132 2.35 -18.77 1.77
N VAL A 133 1.68 -17.76 2.34
CA VAL A 133 0.84 -17.94 3.54
C VAL A 133 -0.29 -18.92 3.25
N GLY A 134 -1.01 -18.73 2.14
CA GLY A 134 -2.10 -19.62 1.73
C GLY A 134 -1.63 -21.04 1.47
N GLN A 135 -0.42 -21.20 0.92
CA GLN A 135 0.20 -22.50 0.65
C GLN A 135 0.59 -23.28 1.91
N GLN A 136 0.56 -22.66 3.10
CA GLN A 136 0.77 -23.39 4.36
C GLN A 136 -0.46 -24.22 4.77
N TYR A 137 -1.61 -23.98 4.14
CA TYR A 137 -2.89 -24.57 4.48
C TYR A 137 -3.42 -25.42 3.33
N GLY A 138 -4.08 -26.54 3.66
CA GLY A 138 -4.89 -27.26 2.67
C GLY A 138 -6.15 -26.47 2.32
N ASP A 139 -6.81 -26.85 1.22
CA ASP A 139 -8.01 -26.15 0.72
C ASP A 139 -9.15 -26.08 1.76
N ASP A 140 -9.34 -27.14 2.55
CA ASP A 140 -10.39 -27.25 3.58
C ASP A 140 -9.90 -26.99 5.02
N ASP A 141 -8.74 -26.36 5.21
CA ASP A 141 -8.19 -26.10 6.54
C ASP A 141 -8.85 -24.86 7.18
N ALA A 142 -9.65 -25.10 8.23
CA ALA A 142 -10.37 -24.04 8.96
C ALA A 142 -9.45 -22.99 9.62
N ARG A 143 -8.14 -23.25 9.76
CA ARG A 143 -7.17 -22.31 10.33
C ARG A 143 -6.64 -21.28 9.33
N ARG A 144 -7.00 -21.40 8.05
CA ARG A 144 -6.48 -20.54 6.98
C ARG A 144 -6.81 -19.07 7.22
N ASP A 145 -8.07 -18.76 7.52
CA ASP A 145 -8.53 -17.38 7.71
C ASP A 145 -7.91 -16.72 8.94
N SER A 146 -7.84 -17.44 10.07
CA SER A 146 -7.14 -16.97 11.27
C SER A 146 -5.62 -16.86 11.05
N GLY A 147 -5.04 -17.68 10.18
CA GLY A 147 -3.64 -17.57 9.75
C GLY A 147 -3.36 -16.28 8.98
N TYR A 148 -4.23 -15.91 8.05
CA TYR A 148 -4.16 -14.61 7.36
C TYR A 148 -4.34 -13.44 8.31
N ALA A 149 -5.23 -13.55 9.31
CA ALA A 149 -5.40 -12.51 10.33
C ALA A 149 -4.12 -12.33 11.17
N LEU A 150 -3.45 -13.43 11.56
CA LEU A 150 -2.19 -13.37 12.28
C LEU A 150 -1.07 -12.78 11.40
N TYR A 151 -0.98 -13.19 10.14
CA TYR A 151 -0.06 -12.57 9.17
C TYR A 151 -0.28 -11.06 9.02
N TYR A 152 -1.55 -10.63 8.93
CA TYR A 152 -1.92 -9.22 8.85
C TYR A 152 -1.56 -8.43 10.13
N MET A 153 -1.63 -9.07 11.30
CA MET A 153 -1.14 -8.48 12.54
C MET A 153 0.36 -8.17 12.46
N GLY A 154 1.16 -9.05 11.83
CA GLY A 154 2.58 -8.84 11.60
C GLY A 154 2.88 -7.58 10.78
N ILE A 155 2.07 -7.30 9.75
CA ILE A 155 2.17 -6.08 8.93
C ILE A 155 2.00 -4.83 9.81
N ASN A 156 0.96 -4.82 10.65
CA ASN A 156 0.65 -3.68 11.51
C ASN A 156 1.70 -3.48 12.60
N ILE A 157 2.18 -4.55 13.24
CA ILE A 157 3.30 -4.49 14.19
C ILE A 157 4.56 -3.93 13.51
N GLY A 158 4.87 -4.40 12.29
CA GLY A 158 5.98 -3.89 11.49
C GLY A 158 5.89 -2.38 11.29
N SER A 159 4.73 -1.87 10.88
CA SER A 159 4.52 -0.42 10.71
C SER A 159 4.64 0.39 12.02
N LEU A 160 4.19 -0.16 13.16
CA LEU A 160 4.36 0.49 14.46
C LEU A 160 5.83 0.65 14.83
N ILE A 161 6.60 -0.44 14.70
CA ILE A 161 8.05 -0.42 14.93
C ILE A 161 8.71 0.57 13.98
N ALA A 162 8.28 0.60 12.71
CA ALA A 162 8.80 1.48 11.68
C ALA A 162 8.75 2.94 12.11
N TYR A 163 7.55 3.46 12.39
CA TYR A 163 7.35 4.87 12.69
C TYR A 163 8.02 5.26 14.01
N LEU A 164 7.96 4.39 15.03
CA LEU A 164 8.63 4.63 16.31
C LEU A 164 10.13 4.80 16.14
N VAL A 165 10.79 3.83 15.50
CA VAL A 165 12.25 3.79 15.34
C VAL A 165 12.72 4.88 14.39
N THR A 166 12.14 4.96 13.19
CA THR A 166 12.60 5.91 12.18
C THR A 166 12.31 7.36 12.56
N GLY A 167 11.17 7.64 13.20
CA GLY A 167 10.86 8.97 13.72
C GLY A 167 11.80 9.41 14.83
N TYR A 168 12.10 8.50 15.77
CA TYR A 168 13.05 8.78 16.84
C TYR A 168 14.47 9.07 16.30
N LEU A 169 14.93 8.25 15.35
CA LEU A 169 16.26 8.40 14.77
C LEU A 169 16.37 9.64 13.89
N GLN A 170 15.33 9.98 13.13
CA GLN A 170 15.34 11.17 12.29
C GLN A 170 15.46 12.45 13.13
N GLU A 171 14.67 12.57 14.21
CA GLU A 171 14.67 13.79 15.05
C GLU A 171 15.97 13.93 15.86
N ASN A 172 16.58 12.83 16.32
CA ASN A 172 17.77 12.91 17.17
C ASN A 172 19.09 12.80 16.41
N TRP A 173 19.16 11.92 15.41
CA TRP A 173 20.42 11.47 14.79
C TRP A 173 20.51 11.81 13.29
N GLY A 174 19.39 12.18 12.64
CA GLY A 174 19.36 12.61 11.24
C GLY A 174 18.84 11.55 10.26
N TRP A 175 18.79 11.92 8.98
CA TRP A 175 18.14 11.13 7.91
C TRP A 175 18.82 9.80 7.65
N ASP A 176 20.16 9.77 7.58
CA ASP A 176 20.93 8.58 7.24
C ASP A 176 20.71 7.45 8.25
N TYR A 177 20.62 7.77 9.54
CA TYR A 177 20.32 6.80 10.60
C TYR A 177 18.89 6.28 10.49
N ALA A 178 17.94 7.14 10.12
CA ALA A 178 16.55 6.76 9.96
C ALA A 178 16.34 5.84 8.74
N PHE A 179 16.96 6.15 7.60
CA PHE A 179 16.99 5.25 6.42
C PHE A 179 17.80 3.98 6.69
N GLY A 180 18.91 4.09 7.43
CA GLY A 180 19.74 2.97 7.86
C GLY A 180 18.99 1.98 8.76
N ALA A 181 18.11 2.47 9.63
CA ALA A 181 17.27 1.60 10.45
C ALA A 181 16.32 0.73 9.61
N ALA A 182 15.80 1.26 8.50
CA ALA A 182 15.02 0.47 7.56
C ALA A 182 15.88 -0.60 6.87
N ALA A 183 17.14 -0.29 6.51
CA ALA A 183 18.08 -1.29 5.99
C ALA A 183 18.37 -2.41 7.02
N ILE A 184 18.58 -2.04 8.28
CA ILE A 184 18.79 -2.99 9.38
C ILE A 184 17.56 -3.88 9.57
N GLY A 185 16.35 -3.30 9.57
CA GLY A 185 15.11 -4.05 9.65
C GLY A 185 15.01 -5.11 8.55
N MET A 186 15.25 -4.72 7.29
CA MET A 186 15.25 -5.66 6.17
C MET A 186 16.35 -6.73 6.29
N ALA A 187 17.54 -6.39 6.78
CA ALA A 187 18.62 -7.34 7.01
C ALA A 187 18.23 -8.40 8.05
N ILE A 188 17.60 -7.99 9.16
CA ILE A 188 17.09 -8.92 10.19
C ILE A 188 16.05 -9.86 9.56
N GLY A 189 15.12 -9.34 8.76
CA GLY A 189 14.13 -10.14 8.03
C GLY A 189 14.77 -11.17 7.10
N LEU A 190 15.79 -10.78 6.33
CA LEU A 190 16.54 -11.68 5.45
C LEU A 190 17.27 -12.77 6.21
N ILE A 191 18.00 -12.41 7.28
CA ILE A 191 18.73 -13.36 8.12
C ILE A 191 17.75 -14.38 8.70
N GLN A 192 16.63 -13.91 9.26
CA GLN A 192 15.58 -14.76 9.81
C GLN A 192 14.97 -15.68 8.73
N TYR A 193 14.68 -15.17 7.54
CA TYR A 193 14.15 -15.97 6.44
C TYR A 193 15.16 -17.03 5.98
N TYR A 194 16.45 -16.68 5.86
CA TYR A 194 17.51 -17.60 5.47
C TYR A 194 17.56 -18.83 6.38
N PHE A 195 17.51 -18.62 7.69
CA PHE A 195 17.59 -19.72 8.66
C PHE A 195 16.29 -20.51 8.83
N THR A 196 15.14 -19.96 8.45
CA THR A 196 13.84 -20.57 8.76
C THR A 196 12.99 -20.97 7.54
N ASN A 197 13.43 -20.67 6.31
CA ASN A 197 12.68 -21.01 5.08
C ASN A 197 12.51 -22.52 4.84
N SER A 198 13.23 -23.38 5.55
CA SER A 198 13.05 -24.83 5.54
C SER A 198 11.69 -25.26 6.10
N SER A 199 11.08 -24.45 6.97
CA SER A 199 9.74 -24.69 7.54
C SER A 199 8.58 -24.41 6.57
N LEU A 200 8.87 -23.78 5.43
CA LEU A 200 7.87 -23.41 4.44
C LEU A 200 7.49 -24.60 3.57
N ALA A 201 6.19 -24.71 3.25
CA ALA A 201 5.63 -25.70 2.34
C ALA A 201 6.48 -25.95 1.08
N SER A 202 6.51 -27.21 0.63
CA SER A 202 7.17 -27.65 -0.60
C SER A 202 6.64 -26.91 -1.82
N ASP A 203 5.36 -26.57 -1.81
CA ASP A 203 4.64 -25.94 -2.92
C ASP A 203 5.15 -24.52 -3.20
N SER A 204 5.84 -23.91 -2.24
CA SER A 204 6.47 -22.61 -2.40
C SER A 204 7.83 -22.67 -3.12
N THR A 205 8.43 -23.85 -3.32
CA THR A 205 9.80 -24.00 -3.85
C THR A 205 9.89 -23.89 -5.37
N ALA A 206 8.94 -24.48 -6.09
CA ALA A 206 8.91 -24.52 -7.54
C ALA A 206 7.84 -23.55 -8.09
N PRO A 207 7.98 -23.08 -9.34
CA PRO A 207 6.91 -22.33 -9.99
C PRO A 207 5.65 -23.19 -10.10
N THR A 208 4.48 -22.61 -9.83
CA THR A 208 3.20 -23.33 -9.93
C THR A 208 2.85 -23.68 -11.38
N ASN A 209 3.22 -22.82 -12.33
CA ASN A 209 2.93 -23.00 -13.76
C ASN A 209 4.20 -22.81 -14.62
N PRO A 210 5.22 -23.67 -14.49
CA PRO A 210 6.53 -23.44 -15.07
C PRO A 210 6.51 -23.42 -16.60
N TYR A 211 7.17 -22.43 -17.20
CA TYR A 211 7.50 -22.50 -18.62
C TYR A 211 8.55 -23.59 -18.89
N THR A 212 8.39 -24.30 -20.01
CA THR A 212 9.32 -25.33 -20.47
C THR A 212 9.91 -24.98 -21.85
N GLY A 213 11.05 -25.58 -22.20
CA GLY A 213 11.68 -25.45 -23.51
C GLY A 213 11.91 -24.01 -23.98
N SER A 214 11.52 -23.71 -25.22
CA SER A 214 11.68 -22.40 -25.87
C SER A 214 10.92 -21.27 -25.18
N ALA A 215 9.76 -21.56 -24.57
CA ALA A 215 8.97 -20.57 -23.85
C ALA A 215 9.72 -20.04 -22.63
N LYS A 216 10.43 -20.92 -21.90
CA LYS A 216 11.27 -20.52 -20.77
C LYS A 216 12.43 -19.61 -21.20
N LYS A 217 13.08 -19.95 -22.31
CA LYS A 217 14.16 -19.11 -22.88
C LYS A 217 13.64 -17.74 -23.28
N THR A 218 12.50 -17.69 -23.97
CA THR A 218 11.85 -16.45 -24.40
C THR A 218 11.48 -15.56 -23.21
N ALA A 219 10.90 -16.16 -22.16
CA ALA A 219 10.55 -15.46 -20.93
C ALA A 219 11.78 -14.85 -20.24
N TRP A 220 12.88 -15.61 -20.11
CA TRP A 220 14.13 -15.07 -19.56
C TRP A 220 14.75 -13.98 -20.44
N THR A 221 14.72 -14.14 -21.76
CA THR A 221 15.16 -13.09 -22.68
C THR A 221 14.35 -11.81 -22.47
N ALA A 222 13.01 -11.90 -22.38
CA ALA A 222 12.16 -10.74 -22.11
C ALA A 222 12.50 -10.06 -20.76
N VAL A 223 12.71 -10.84 -19.70
CA VAL A 223 13.12 -10.32 -18.38
C VAL A 223 14.47 -9.61 -18.48
N ILE A 224 15.49 -10.26 -19.05
CA ILE A 224 16.85 -9.71 -19.18
C ILE A 224 16.83 -8.44 -20.05
N THR A 225 16.13 -8.45 -21.18
CA THR A 225 16.00 -7.28 -22.04
C THR A 225 15.30 -6.12 -21.33
N THR A 226 14.25 -6.40 -20.55
CA THR A 226 13.55 -5.37 -19.77
C THR A 226 14.44 -4.75 -18.70
N VAL A 227 15.17 -5.59 -17.94
CA VAL A 227 16.12 -5.12 -16.92
C VAL A 227 17.28 -4.35 -17.56
N ALA A 228 17.84 -4.85 -18.66
CA ALA A 228 18.91 -4.17 -19.37
C ALA A 228 18.47 -2.80 -19.90
N LEU A 229 17.26 -2.69 -20.47
CA LEU A 229 16.70 -1.42 -20.93
C LEU A 229 16.50 -0.44 -19.77
N ALA A 230 15.97 -0.92 -18.63
CA ALA A 230 15.82 -0.09 -17.44
C ALA A 230 17.17 0.44 -16.93
N VAL A 231 18.20 -0.42 -16.87
CA VAL A 231 19.56 -0.01 -16.50
C VAL A 231 20.13 1.01 -17.47
N VAL A 232 19.95 0.83 -18.78
CA VAL A 232 20.39 1.80 -19.79
C VAL A 232 19.69 3.15 -19.57
N VAL A 233 18.38 3.17 -19.35
CA VAL A 233 17.64 4.42 -19.06
C VAL A 233 18.17 5.09 -17.79
N ILE A 234 18.43 4.33 -16.72
CA ILE A 234 18.99 4.87 -15.47
C ILE A 234 20.37 5.47 -15.69
N VAL A 235 21.26 4.78 -16.44
CA VAL A 235 22.60 5.27 -16.74
C VAL A 235 22.56 6.52 -17.61
N LEU A 236 21.73 6.53 -18.67
CA LEU A 236 21.57 7.70 -19.53
C LEU A 236 20.96 8.89 -18.79
N ALA A 237 20.04 8.64 -17.85
CA ALA A 237 19.50 9.68 -16.98
C ALA A 237 20.56 10.23 -16.03
N HIS A 238 21.39 9.35 -15.44
CA HIS A 238 22.49 9.74 -14.57
C HIS A 238 23.59 10.52 -15.30
N MET A 239 23.85 10.19 -16.57
CA MET A 239 24.76 10.93 -17.45
C MET A 239 24.18 12.28 -17.93
N GLY A 240 22.94 12.62 -17.57
CA GLY A 240 22.27 13.84 -18.02
C GLY A 240 21.84 13.83 -19.48
N THR A 241 21.93 12.68 -20.17
CA THR A 241 21.47 12.54 -21.56
C THR A 241 19.94 12.47 -21.64
N ILE A 242 19.32 11.83 -20.65
CA ILE A 242 17.86 11.81 -20.47
C ILE A 242 17.53 12.67 -19.26
N VAL A 243 16.73 13.71 -19.46
CA VAL A 243 16.18 14.52 -18.35
C VAL A 243 14.78 14.00 -18.03
N ILE A 244 14.56 13.56 -16.79
CA ILE A 244 13.27 13.07 -16.32
C ILE A 244 12.65 14.15 -15.44
N ASP A 245 11.55 14.76 -15.91
CA ASP A 245 10.69 15.57 -15.06
C ASP A 245 9.75 14.65 -14.26
N PRO A 246 9.87 14.60 -12.92
CA PRO A 246 9.02 13.73 -12.10
C PRO A 246 7.54 14.04 -12.21
N LEU A 247 7.15 15.31 -12.40
CA LEU A 247 5.75 15.70 -12.48
C LEU A 247 5.12 15.23 -13.79
N ALA A 248 5.78 15.51 -14.91
CA ALA A 248 5.35 15.02 -16.22
C ALA A 248 5.30 13.49 -16.26
N LEU A 249 6.30 12.82 -15.69
CA LEU A 249 6.33 11.35 -15.60
C LEU A 249 5.17 10.83 -14.75
N ALA A 250 4.90 11.42 -13.58
CA ALA A 250 3.78 11.01 -12.73
C ALA A 250 2.43 11.13 -13.43
N GLN A 251 2.19 12.23 -14.17
CA GLN A 251 0.98 12.42 -14.97
C GLN A 251 0.87 11.37 -16.09
N GLN A 252 1.95 11.13 -16.82
CA GLN A 252 1.98 10.12 -17.88
C GLN A 252 1.74 8.70 -17.34
N VAL A 253 2.34 8.35 -16.20
CA VAL A 253 2.14 7.04 -15.56
C VAL A 253 0.71 6.91 -15.01
N ALA A 254 0.11 7.99 -14.48
CA ALA A 254 -1.30 7.99 -14.08
C ALA A 254 -2.23 7.66 -15.25
N VAL A 255 -2.00 8.32 -16.40
CA VAL A 255 -2.73 8.05 -17.64
C VAL A 255 -2.48 6.62 -18.12
N PHE A 256 -1.22 6.17 -18.12
CA PHE A 256 -0.86 4.82 -18.52
C PHE A 256 -1.57 3.76 -17.67
N PHE A 257 -1.52 3.84 -16.34
CA PHE A 257 -2.21 2.90 -15.46
C PHE A 257 -3.73 2.91 -15.68
N THR A 258 -4.31 4.10 -15.86
CA THR A 258 -5.75 4.24 -16.14
C THR A 258 -6.13 3.60 -17.47
N VAL A 259 -5.35 3.83 -18.53
CA VAL A 259 -5.55 3.21 -19.85
C VAL A 259 -5.40 1.70 -19.78
N VAL A 260 -4.37 1.18 -19.09
CA VAL A 260 -4.16 -0.26 -18.89
C VAL A 260 -5.35 -0.87 -18.15
N PHE A 261 -5.85 -0.22 -17.11
CA PHE A 261 -7.04 -0.66 -16.38
C PHE A 261 -8.25 -0.81 -17.31
N PHE A 262 -8.62 0.26 -18.03
CA PHE A 262 -9.78 0.24 -18.92
C PHE A 262 -9.61 -0.71 -20.11
N ALA A 263 -8.43 -0.74 -20.71
CA ALA A 263 -8.14 -1.61 -21.85
C ALA A 263 -8.25 -3.09 -21.44
N TYR A 264 -7.67 -3.48 -20.30
CA TYR A 264 -7.66 -4.87 -19.86
C TYR A 264 -9.00 -5.31 -19.28
N PHE A 265 -9.66 -4.45 -18.50
CA PHE A 265 -11.02 -4.69 -18.01
C PHE A 265 -12.00 -4.82 -19.19
N GLY A 266 -11.92 -3.91 -20.17
CA GLY A 266 -12.71 -3.93 -21.39
C GLY A 266 -12.44 -5.15 -22.27
N PHE A 267 -11.16 -5.54 -22.42
CA PHE A 267 -10.79 -6.76 -23.12
C PHE A 267 -11.47 -7.99 -22.53
N ILE A 268 -11.41 -8.17 -21.20
CA ILE A 268 -12.10 -9.27 -20.52
C ILE A 268 -13.62 -9.16 -20.72
N TYR A 269 -14.19 -7.96 -20.58
CA TYR A 269 -15.63 -7.75 -20.70
C TYR A 269 -16.18 -8.10 -22.10
N PHE A 270 -15.51 -7.63 -23.16
CA PHE A 270 -16.00 -7.75 -24.54
C PHE A 270 -15.48 -9.00 -25.26
N LYS A 271 -14.23 -9.42 -24.99
CA LYS A 271 -13.57 -10.55 -25.69
C LYS A 271 -13.44 -11.78 -24.81
N GLY A 272 -13.62 -11.66 -23.50
CA GLY A 272 -13.56 -12.77 -22.57
C GLY A 272 -14.82 -13.63 -22.55
N ALA A 273 -15.58 -13.78 -23.65
CA ALA A 273 -16.75 -14.66 -23.83
C ALA A 273 -17.56 -14.92 -22.54
N LEU A 274 -18.09 -13.85 -21.95
CA LEU A 274 -18.76 -13.86 -20.66
C LEU A 274 -20.26 -14.10 -20.81
N SER A 275 -20.83 -14.87 -19.88
CA SER A 275 -22.28 -14.96 -19.71
C SER A 275 -22.88 -13.63 -19.24
N ASP A 276 -24.19 -13.44 -19.43
CA ASP A 276 -24.86 -12.21 -18.99
C ASP A 276 -24.78 -12.00 -17.47
N ASN A 277 -24.80 -13.09 -16.70
CA ASN A 277 -24.60 -13.04 -15.25
C ASN A 277 -23.18 -12.60 -14.87
N GLU A 278 -22.15 -13.09 -15.57
CA GLU A 278 -20.77 -12.62 -15.38
C GLU A 278 -20.62 -11.14 -15.76
N LYS A 279 -21.22 -10.69 -16.86
CA LYS A 279 -21.21 -9.27 -17.24
C LYS A 279 -21.84 -8.37 -16.19
N ARG A 280 -22.96 -8.80 -15.58
CA ARG A 280 -23.60 -8.07 -14.48
C ARG A 280 -22.67 -7.98 -13.27
N ARG A 281 -22.07 -9.10 -12.83
CA ARG A 281 -21.10 -9.11 -11.72
C ARG A 281 -19.88 -8.24 -12.01
N MET A 282 -19.40 -8.22 -13.25
CA MET A 282 -18.31 -7.31 -13.64
C MET A 282 -18.69 -5.83 -13.51
N TRP A 283 -19.92 -5.43 -13.81
CA TRP A 283 -20.36 -4.05 -13.55
C TRP A 283 -20.33 -3.70 -12.05
N ALA A 284 -20.72 -4.64 -11.18
CA ALA A 284 -20.58 -4.43 -9.73
C ALA A 284 -19.10 -4.33 -9.30
N LEU A 285 -18.23 -5.19 -9.86
CA LEU A 285 -16.80 -5.14 -9.60
C LEU A 285 -16.17 -3.83 -10.11
N PHE A 286 -16.61 -3.31 -11.24
CA PHE A 286 -16.16 -2.02 -11.77
C PHE A 286 -16.44 -0.87 -10.80
N LEU A 287 -17.62 -0.86 -10.17
CA LEU A 287 -17.95 0.13 -9.13
C LEU A 287 -17.05 -0.01 -7.90
N VAL A 288 -16.72 -1.24 -7.49
CA VAL A 288 -15.76 -1.50 -6.41
C VAL A 288 -14.37 -0.99 -6.79
N CYS A 289 -13.93 -1.18 -8.04
CA CYS A 289 -12.65 -0.66 -8.52
C CYS A 289 -12.58 0.87 -8.50
N ILE A 290 -13.66 1.56 -8.91
CA ILE A 290 -13.75 3.03 -8.83
C ILE A 290 -13.67 3.47 -7.37
N ALA A 291 -14.48 2.87 -6.49
CA ALA A 291 -14.45 3.19 -5.06
C ALA A 291 -13.06 2.99 -4.47
N SER A 292 -12.38 1.89 -4.83
CA SER A 292 -11.00 1.60 -4.41
C SER A 292 -10.02 2.68 -4.88
N ALA A 293 -9.98 2.98 -6.19
CA ALA A 293 -9.05 3.97 -6.74
C ALA A 293 -9.21 5.35 -6.07
N CYS A 294 -10.45 5.81 -5.89
CA CYS A 294 -10.75 7.05 -5.19
C CYS A 294 -10.38 6.98 -3.71
N PHE A 295 -10.67 5.86 -3.03
CA PHE A 295 -10.35 5.68 -1.62
C PHE A 295 -8.84 5.82 -1.39
N TRP A 296 -8.02 5.10 -2.16
CA TRP A 296 -6.57 5.14 -2.01
C TRP A 296 -5.97 6.48 -2.44
N SER A 297 -6.61 7.23 -3.35
CA SER A 297 -6.17 8.60 -3.66
C SER A 297 -6.30 9.58 -2.49
N GLY A 298 -7.28 9.37 -1.61
CA GLY A 298 -7.40 10.13 -0.37
C GLY A 298 -6.55 9.53 0.76
N PHE A 299 -6.67 8.22 0.98
CA PHE A 299 -6.01 7.52 2.07
C PHE A 299 -4.48 7.65 2.02
N GLU A 300 -3.89 7.54 0.83
CA GLU A 300 -2.42 7.53 0.65
C GLU A 300 -1.80 8.94 0.77
N GLN A 301 -2.62 9.97 1.03
CA GLN A 301 -2.12 11.29 1.42
C GLN A 301 -1.46 11.32 2.81
N ALA A 302 -1.64 10.25 3.59
CA ALA A 302 -1.00 10.03 4.90
C ALA A 302 0.52 10.28 4.89
N GLY A 303 1.23 9.79 3.87
CA GLY A 303 2.69 9.96 3.76
C GLY A 303 3.12 11.15 2.90
N SER A 304 2.18 11.96 2.40
CA SER A 304 2.44 13.14 1.58
C SER A 304 1.86 14.42 2.20
N SER A 305 0.73 14.93 1.73
CA SER A 305 0.15 16.22 2.19
C SER A 305 -0.12 16.25 3.70
N LEU A 306 -0.67 15.17 4.28
CA LEU A 306 -0.92 15.10 5.72
C LEU A 306 0.36 15.05 6.54
N ASN A 307 1.43 14.49 5.97
CA ASN A 307 2.75 14.42 6.60
C ASN A 307 3.43 15.80 6.61
N LEU A 308 3.34 16.54 5.50
CA LEU A 308 3.78 17.93 5.43
C LEU A 308 2.95 18.84 6.35
N PHE A 309 1.64 18.60 6.44
CA PHE A 309 0.78 19.32 7.38
C PHE A 309 1.18 19.07 8.84
N ALA A 310 1.50 17.81 9.18
CA ALA A 310 2.03 17.45 10.49
C ALA A 310 3.33 18.20 10.82
N GLN A 311 4.24 18.32 9.85
CA GLN A 311 5.52 19.02 10.05
C GLN A 311 5.34 20.52 10.27
N ASN A 312 4.55 21.16 9.41
CA ASN A 312 4.54 22.61 9.23
C ASN A 312 3.45 23.33 10.04
N TYR A 313 2.26 22.72 10.16
CA TYR A 313 1.07 23.39 10.67
C TYR A 313 0.50 22.77 11.94
N THR A 314 1.12 21.71 12.46
CA THR A 314 0.72 21.08 13.71
C THR A 314 1.65 21.50 14.85
N ASP A 315 1.08 21.80 16.01
CA ASP A 315 1.84 22.04 17.23
C ASP A 315 2.35 20.70 17.77
N ARG A 316 3.65 20.48 17.60
CA ARG A 316 4.34 19.25 18.01
C ARG A 316 5.14 19.43 19.29
N ALA A 317 5.05 20.57 19.97
CA ALA A 317 5.85 20.84 21.16
C ALA A 317 5.50 19.84 22.29
N LEU A 318 6.54 19.25 22.90
CA LEU A 318 6.38 18.38 24.05
C LEU A 318 6.59 19.17 25.35
N SER A 319 5.76 18.89 26.36
CA SER A 319 5.91 19.51 27.67
C SER A 319 7.20 19.06 28.35
N ALA A 320 7.97 20.02 28.87
CA ALA A 320 9.18 19.74 29.65
C ALA A 320 8.85 18.83 30.85
N GLY A 321 9.70 17.83 31.09
CA GLY A 321 9.52 16.84 32.16
C GLY A 321 8.65 15.63 31.78
N SER A 322 8.06 15.62 30.57
CA SER A 322 7.41 14.41 30.05
C SER A 322 8.41 13.25 29.91
N ILE A 323 7.91 12.01 29.91
CA ILE A 323 8.76 10.82 29.68
C ILE A 323 9.52 10.94 28.35
N PHE A 324 8.90 11.53 27.32
CA PHE A 324 9.50 11.73 26.00
C PHE A 324 10.66 12.74 26.03
N THR A 325 10.52 13.85 26.75
CA THR A 325 11.61 14.83 26.91
C THR A 325 12.72 14.29 27.82
N SER A 326 12.37 13.62 28.92
CA SER A 326 13.31 13.28 29.99
C SER A 326 14.10 12.01 29.72
N TRP A 327 13.47 10.98 29.13
CA TRP A 327 14.11 9.69 28.87
C TRP A 327 14.58 9.53 27.41
N PHE A 328 13.84 10.14 26.47
CA PHE A 328 14.11 9.99 25.04
C PHE A 328 14.75 11.23 24.41
N GLY A 329 14.91 12.33 25.15
CA GLY A 329 15.54 13.56 24.65
C GLY A 329 14.75 14.29 23.56
N LEU A 330 13.47 13.94 23.36
CA LEU A 330 12.65 14.53 22.30
C LEU A 330 12.13 15.90 22.73
N SER A 331 12.33 16.91 21.89
CA SER A 331 11.77 18.26 22.08
C SER A 331 10.40 18.43 21.41
N THR A 332 10.14 17.65 20.37
CA THR A 332 8.88 17.66 19.63
C THR A 332 8.42 16.24 19.30
N ILE A 333 7.12 16.06 19.07
CA ILE A 333 6.56 14.81 18.57
C ILE A 333 7.11 14.59 17.16
N PRO A 334 7.80 13.47 16.86
CA PRO A 334 8.28 13.19 15.51
C PRO A 334 7.12 13.16 14.51
N THR A 335 7.30 13.82 13.37
CA THR A 335 6.23 13.98 12.35
C THR A 335 5.65 12.64 11.88
N VAL A 336 6.50 11.63 11.70
CA VAL A 336 6.06 10.30 11.24
C VAL A 336 5.25 9.53 12.29
N TRP A 337 5.30 9.92 13.57
CA TRP A 337 4.52 9.24 14.63
C TRP A 337 3.02 9.45 14.49
N PHE A 338 2.57 10.47 13.77
CA PHE A 338 1.14 10.63 13.47
C PHE A 338 0.59 9.46 12.65
N GLN A 339 1.43 8.79 11.84
CA GLN A 339 1.02 7.62 11.06
C GLN A 339 0.85 6.35 11.93
N LEU A 340 1.36 6.34 13.18
CA LEU A 340 1.08 5.27 14.15
C LEU A 340 -0.42 5.12 14.41
N SER A 341 -1.17 6.24 14.33
CA SER A 341 -2.60 6.24 14.56
C SER A 341 -3.33 5.23 13.69
N ASN A 342 -2.99 5.11 12.40
CA ASN A 342 -3.64 4.15 11.52
C ASN A 342 -3.44 2.70 12.01
N SER A 343 -2.18 2.29 12.22
CA SER A 343 -1.88 0.92 12.66
C SER A 343 -2.48 0.58 14.03
N LEU A 344 -2.46 1.53 14.98
CA LEU A 344 -3.09 1.37 16.29
C LEU A 344 -4.61 1.19 16.16
N PHE A 345 -5.26 2.05 15.38
CA PHE A 345 -6.70 1.96 15.16
C PHE A 345 -7.08 0.69 14.40
N ILE A 346 -6.29 0.21 13.44
CA ILE A 346 -6.53 -1.08 12.80
C ILE A 346 -6.52 -2.20 13.83
N ILE A 347 -5.47 -2.28 14.67
CA ILE A 347 -5.33 -3.35 15.67
C ILE A 347 -6.50 -3.30 16.67
N ILE A 348 -6.84 -2.11 17.16
CA ILE A 348 -7.89 -1.93 18.16
C ILE A 348 -9.27 -2.17 17.57
N LEU A 349 -9.58 -1.62 16.39
CA LEU A 349 -10.93 -1.60 15.84
C LEU A 349 -11.29 -2.84 15.01
N SER A 350 -10.31 -3.59 14.49
CA SER A 350 -10.58 -4.76 13.64
C SER A 350 -11.52 -5.80 14.29
N PRO A 351 -11.34 -6.20 15.56
CA PRO A 351 -12.27 -7.14 16.23
C PRO A 351 -13.70 -6.59 16.34
N PHE A 352 -13.84 -5.29 16.56
CA PHE A 352 -15.15 -4.63 16.67
C PHE A 352 -15.86 -4.57 15.31
N PHE A 353 -15.13 -4.30 14.23
CA PHE A 353 -15.67 -4.32 12.88
C PHE A 353 -16.07 -5.73 12.44
N ALA A 354 -15.26 -6.74 12.76
CA ALA A 354 -15.64 -8.14 12.53
C ALA A 354 -16.95 -8.48 13.27
N ALA A 355 -17.06 -8.12 14.56
CA ALA A 355 -18.28 -8.31 15.34
C ALA A 355 -19.48 -7.53 14.78
N LEU A 356 -19.28 -6.30 14.32
CA LEU A 356 -20.30 -5.47 13.68
C LEU A 356 -20.91 -6.18 12.47
N TRP A 357 -20.08 -6.65 11.54
CA TRP A 357 -20.55 -7.34 10.34
C TRP A 357 -21.26 -8.66 10.64
N ILE A 358 -20.73 -9.45 11.59
CA ILE A 358 -21.36 -10.69 12.04
C ILE A 358 -22.74 -10.41 12.65
N ASN A 359 -22.85 -9.38 13.48
CA ASN A 359 -24.11 -9.04 14.14
C ASN A 359 -25.16 -8.46 13.17
N LEU A 360 -24.73 -7.71 12.14
CA LEU A 360 -25.62 -7.27 11.07
C LEU A 360 -26.12 -8.46 10.23
N ALA A 361 -25.24 -9.41 9.91
CA ALA A 361 -25.63 -10.63 9.19
C ALA A 361 -26.65 -11.47 9.97
N LYS A 362 -26.50 -11.60 11.32
CA LYS A 362 -27.50 -12.25 12.18
C LYS A 362 -28.87 -11.56 12.16
N ARG A 363 -28.92 -10.27 11.83
CA ARG A 363 -30.16 -9.49 11.67
C ARG A 363 -30.65 -9.46 10.22
N MET A 364 -30.11 -10.30 9.33
CA MET A 364 -30.43 -10.33 7.90
C MET A 364 -30.15 -9.01 7.16
N ILE A 365 -29.28 -8.16 7.73
CA ILE A 365 -28.81 -6.93 7.09
C ILE A 365 -27.45 -7.25 6.45
N ASP A 366 -27.45 -7.52 5.14
CA ASP A 366 -26.22 -7.71 4.37
C ASP A 366 -26.10 -6.64 3.28
N PRO A 367 -25.41 -5.51 3.57
CA PRO A 367 -25.15 -4.49 2.58
C PRO A 367 -24.29 -5.05 1.43
N SER A 368 -24.59 -4.65 0.20
CA SER A 368 -23.83 -5.06 -0.99
C SER A 368 -22.36 -4.67 -0.88
N TYR A 369 -21.49 -5.37 -1.62
CA TYR A 369 -20.05 -5.07 -1.67
C TYR A 369 -19.82 -3.61 -2.05
N THR A 370 -20.52 -3.17 -3.10
CA THR A 370 -20.51 -1.80 -3.60
C THR A 370 -20.94 -0.76 -2.55
N LEU A 371 -21.98 -1.04 -1.76
CA LEU A 371 -22.45 -0.13 -0.71
C LEU A 371 -21.45 -0.01 0.44
N LYS A 372 -20.85 -1.12 0.88
CA LYS A 372 -19.81 -1.12 1.92
C LYS A 372 -18.58 -0.31 1.49
N CYS A 373 -18.14 -0.47 0.24
CA CYS A 373 -17.06 0.35 -0.32
C CYS A 373 -17.44 1.83 -0.42
N ALA A 374 -18.67 2.16 -0.83
CA ALA A 374 -19.15 3.55 -0.85
C ALA A 374 -19.16 4.19 0.55
N ILE A 375 -19.63 3.46 1.57
CA ILE A 375 -19.59 3.90 2.97
C ILE A 375 -18.15 4.17 3.40
N GLY A 376 -17.22 3.24 3.12
CA GLY A 376 -15.80 3.42 3.43
C GLY A 376 -15.20 4.67 2.77
N LEU A 377 -15.52 4.92 1.49
CA LEU A 377 -15.09 6.11 0.76
C LEU A 377 -15.63 7.41 1.36
N VAL A 378 -16.92 7.45 1.71
CA VAL A 378 -17.53 8.64 2.33
C VAL A 378 -16.92 8.89 3.71
N ILE A 379 -16.74 7.87 4.54
CA ILE A 379 -16.14 8.03 5.87
C ILE A 379 -14.71 8.56 5.76
N MET A 380 -13.89 8.00 4.87
CA MET A 380 -12.53 8.51 4.63
C MET A 380 -12.57 9.98 4.18
N ALA A 381 -13.48 10.35 3.28
CA ALA A 381 -13.64 11.73 2.82
C ALA A 381 -14.03 12.71 3.95
N THR A 382 -14.75 12.26 4.98
CA THR A 382 -15.02 13.10 6.17
C THR A 382 -13.75 13.43 6.96
N GLY A 383 -12.69 12.61 6.89
CA GLY A 383 -11.37 12.95 7.42
C GLY A 383 -10.80 14.21 6.76
N PHE A 384 -11.00 14.37 5.45
CA PHE A 384 -10.61 15.59 4.75
C PHE A 384 -11.45 16.82 5.13
N LEU A 385 -12.69 16.64 5.59
CA LEU A 385 -13.46 17.76 6.18
C LEU A 385 -12.88 18.20 7.53
N VAL A 386 -12.36 17.27 8.32
CA VAL A 386 -11.62 17.59 9.56
C VAL A 386 -10.36 18.38 9.22
N MET A 387 -9.61 17.95 8.19
CA MET A 387 -8.42 18.68 7.71
C MET A 387 -8.75 20.03 7.09
N PHE A 388 -9.87 20.17 6.39
CA PHE A 388 -10.39 21.46 5.93
C PHE A 388 -10.52 22.43 7.11
N MET A 389 -11.23 22.03 8.17
CA MET A 389 -11.39 22.87 9.37
C MET A 389 -10.04 23.20 10.02
N ALA A 390 -9.14 22.23 10.15
CA ALA A 390 -7.80 22.44 10.70
C ALA A 390 -6.99 23.46 9.86
N SER A 391 -7.03 23.32 8.53
CA SER A 391 -6.29 24.17 7.62
C SER A 391 -6.78 25.61 7.57
N GLN A 392 -8.03 25.89 7.96
CA GLN A 392 -8.52 27.28 8.10
C GLN A 392 -7.75 28.04 9.18
N TYR A 393 -7.41 27.38 10.30
CA TYR A 393 -6.58 27.97 11.33
C TYR A 393 -5.13 28.10 10.89
N ALA A 394 -4.62 27.10 10.15
CA ALA A 394 -3.29 27.16 9.54
C ALA A 394 -3.14 28.35 8.58
N ALA A 395 -4.16 28.62 7.77
CA ALA A 395 -4.24 29.77 6.85
C ALA A 395 -4.21 31.12 7.57
N GLN A 396 -4.58 31.16 8.87
CA GLN A 396 -4.46 32.35 9.72
C GLN A 396 -3.08 32.47 10.38
N GLY A 397 -2.13 31.57 10.05
CA GLY A 397 -0.79 31.54 10.63
C GLY A 397 -0.70 30.80 11.97
N LEU A 398 -1.75 30.09 12.40
CA LEU A 398 -1.77 29.34 13.66
C LEU A 398 -1.33 27.89 13.44
N LYS A 399 -0.58 27.33 14.39
CA LYS A 399 -0.41 25.88 14.49
C LYS A 399 -1.62 25.26 15.17
N VAL A 400 -2.08 24.12 14.68
CA VAL A 400 -3.24 23.40 15.22
C VAL A 400 -2.83 22.24 16.11
N ALA A 401 -3.74 21.82 16.99
CA ALA A 401 -3.51 20.68 17.87
C ALA A 401 -3.27 19.36 17.10
N PRO A 402 -2.40 18.46 17.60
CA PRO A 402 -2.19 17.11 17.06
C PRO A 402 -3.48 16.30 16.82
N MET A 403 -4.52 16.55 17.62
CA MET A 403 -5.77 15.81 17.56
C MET A 403 -6.51 15.93 16.23
N TRP A 404 -6.33 17.01 15.46
CA TRP A 404 -6.93 17.13 14.13
C TRP A 404 -6.45 16.01 13.18
N LEU A 405 -5.15 15.72 13.20
CA LEU A 405 -4.56 14.63 12.43
C LEU A 405 -4.97 13.27 12.99
N VAL A 406 -4.93 13.08 14.32
CA VAL A 406 -5.34 11.81 14.95
C VAL A 406 -6.79 11.47 14.60
N THR A 407 -7.70 12.44 14.64
CA THR A 407 -9.10 12.28 14.23
C THR A 407 -9.23 11.97 12.74
N THR A 408 -8.41 12.60 11.89
CA THR A 408 -8.38 12.31 10.45
C THR A 408 -7.93 10.86 10.20
N TYR A 409 -6.84 10.42 10.82
CA TYR A 409 -6.37 9.03 10.72
C TYR A 409 -7.38 8.03 11.29
N PHE A 410 -8.10 8.38 12.36
CA PHE A 410 -9.20 7.58 12.87
C PHE A 410 -10.28 7.38 11.79
N LEU A 411 -10.78 8.46 11.18
CA LEU A 411 -11.80 8.38 10.14
C LEU A 411 -11.32 7.62 8.90
N HIS A 412 -10.08 7.86 8.46
CA HIS A 412 -9.48 7.11 7.35
C HIS A 412 -9.41 5.61 7.66
N THR A 413 -9.04 5.25 8.89
CA THR A 413 -8.96 3.84 9.32
C THR A 413 -10.34 3.19 9.42
N VAL A 414 -11.34 3.90 9.95
CA VAL A 414 -12.74 3.44 9.97
C VAL A 414 -13.24 3.21 8.53
N GLY A 415 -12.91 4.11 7.61
CA GLY A 415 -13.20 3.95 6.19
C GLY A 415 -12.49 2.73 5.57
N GLU A 416 -11.23 2.50 5.92
CA GLU A 416 -10.43 1.36 5.48
C GLU A 416 -11.02 0.02 5.94
N LEU A 417 -11.45 -0.07 7.19
CA LEU A 417 -12.09 -1.27 7.77
C LEU A 417 -13.46 -1.58 7.13
N CYS A 418 -14.12 -0.58 6.54
CA CYS A 418 -15.32 -0.76 5.73
C CYS A 418 -15.02 -1.23 4.30
N LEU A 419 -13.95 -0.73 3.68
CA LEU A 419 -13.67 -0.95 2.26
C LEU A 419 -12.72 -2.12 2.00
N SER A 420 -11.57 -2.19 2.67
CA SER A 420 -10.43 -3.02 2.27
C SER A 420 -10.74 -4.53 2.31
N PRO A 421 -11.27 -5.11 3.41
CA PRO A 421 -11.61 -6.55 3.44
C PRO A 421 -12.72 -6.91 2.44
N VAL A 422 -13.66 -5.98 2.24
CA VAL A 422 -14.84 -6.17 1.42
C VAL A 422 -14.49 -6.13 -0.06
N ALA A 423 -13.63 -5.20 -0.48
CA ALA A 423 -13.20 -5.06 -1.86
C ALA A 423 -12.42 -6.30 -2.34
N LEU A 424 -11.51 -6.83 -1.52
CA LEU A 424 -10.80 -8.08 -1.82
C LEU A 424 -11.76 -9.27 -1.96
N SER A 425 -12.75 -9.38 -1.07
CA SER A 425 -13.80 -10.40 -1.17
C SER A 425 -14.65 -10.25 -2.44
N ALA A 426 -14.98 -9.01 -2.81
CA ALA A 426 -15.74 -8.69 -4.01
C ALA A 426 -15.00 -9.13 -5.28
N VAL A 427 -13.69 -8.89 -5.37
CA VAL A 427 -12.88 -9.33 -6.52
C VAL A 427 -12.98 -10.84 -6.68
N SER A 428 -12.79 -11.60 -5.60
CA SER A 428 -12.87 -13.07 -5.65
C SER A 428 -14.25 -13.57 -6.10
N LYS A 429 -15.34 -13.00 -5.58
CA LYS A 429 -16.70 -13.47 -5.84
C LYS A 429 -17.33 -12.97 -7.13
N LEU A 430 -16.98 -11.75 -7.56
CA LEU A 430 -17.58 -11.10 -8.73
C LEU A 430 -16.79 -11.38 -10.02
N SER A 431 -15.53 -11.81 -9.90
CA SER A 431 -14.71 -12.13 -11.07
C SER A 431 -15.16 -13.43 -11.74
N PRO A 432 -15.10 -13.52 -13.08
CA PRO A 432 -15.23 -14.78 -13.78
C PRO A 432 -14.13 -15.75 -13.32
N LYS A 433 -14.48 -17.00 -12.98
CA LYS A 433 -13.53 -17.98 -12.40
C LYS A 433 -12.25 -18.15 -13.23
N ARG A 434 -12.39 -18.15 -14.56
CA ARG A 434 -11.29 -18.30 -15.52
C ARG A 434 -10.34 -17.11 -15.59
N PHE A 435 -10.76 -15.95 -15.08
CA PHE A 435 -9.99 -14.72 -15.06
C PHE A 435 -9.69 -14.25 -13.63
N ALA A 436 -9.92 -15.07 -12.60
CA ALA A 436 -9.82 -14.64 -11.20
C ALA A 436 -8.46 -14.00 -10.85
N GLY A 437 -7.35 -14.63 -11.25
CA GLY A 437 -6.00 -14.08 -11.02
C GLY A 437 -5.73 -12.80 -11.82
N GLN A 438 -6.26 -12.72 -13.03
CA GLN A 438 -6.15 -11.54 -13.89
C GLN A 438 -6.96 -10.36 -13.33
N MET A 439 -8.18 -10.62 -12.86
CA MET A 439 -9.03 -9.61 -12.23
C MET A 439 -8.47 -9.14 -10.89
N MET A 440 -7.79 -10.01 -10.14
CA MET A 440 -7.02 -9.58 -8.97
C MET A 440 -5.93 -8.58 -9.39
N GLY A 441 -5.20 -8.85 -10.48
CA GLY A 441 -4.21 -7.91 -11.01
C GLY A 441 -4.82 -6.56 -11.44
N VAL A 442 -5.97 -6.59 -12.12
CA VAL A 442 -6.72 -5.38 -12.50
C VAL A 442 -7.20 -4.60 -11.28
N PHE A 443 -7.65 -5.31 -10.24
CA PHE A 443 -8.04 -4.67 -8.99
C PHE A 443 -6.82 -4.06 -8.28
N VAL A 444 -5.68 -4.74 -8.24
CA VAL A 444 -4.45 -4.21 -7.62
C VAL A 444 -3.97 -2.93 -8.32
N LEU A 445 -4.20 -2.82 -9.63
CA LEU A 445 -3.91 -1.59 -10.37
C LEU A 445 -4.68 -0.36 -9.85
N THR A 446 -5.82 -0.57 -9.17
CA THR A 446 -6.55 0.53 -8.51
C THR A 446 -5.75 1.16 -7.36
N TYR A 447 -4.94 0.38 -6.63
CA TYR A 447 -4.00 0.90 -5.62
C TYR A 447 -2.93 1.76 -6.28
N SER A 448 -2.38 1.31 -7.42
CA SER A 448 -1.37 2.06 -8.19
C SER A 448 -1.91 3.40 -8.68
N ILE A 449 -3.12 3.41 -9.24
CA ILE A 449 -3.80 4.63 -9.69
C ILE A 449 -4.04 5.57 -8.51
N GLY A 450 -4.60 5.05 -7.41
CA GLY A 450 -4.86 5.85 -6.20
C GLY A 450 -3.59 6.49 -5.65
N ASN A 451 -2.50 5.74 -5.54
CA ASN A 451 -1.22 6.23 -5.02
C ASN A 451 -0.59 7.33 -5.88
N ILE A 452 -0.60 7.19 -7.21
CA ILE A 452 -0.09 8.24 -8.10
C ILE A 452 -0.96 9.49 -8.02
N ILE A 453 -2.29 9.34 -8.02
CA ILE A 453 -3.21 10.48 -7.87
C ILE A 453 -2.99 11.17 -6.53
N ALA A 454 -2.79 10.42 -5.43
CA ALA A 454 -2.47 11.00 -4.12
C ALA A 454 -1.19 11.85 -4.18
N GLY A 455 -0.14 11.35 -4.82
CA GLY A 455 1.10 12.09 -5.05
C GLY A 455 0.90 13.38 -5.84
N LEU A 456 0.18 13.31 -6.96
CA LEU A 456 -0.14 14.49 -7.79
C LEU A 456 -1.00 15.51 -7.05
N LEU A 457 -2.01 15.06 -6.29
CA LEU A 457 -2.85 15.94 -5.47
C LEU A 457 -2.05 16.61 -4.34
N SER A 458 -1.15 15.87 -3.69
CA SER A 458 -0.26 16.45 -2.68
C SER A 458 0.69 17.49 -3.26
N GLY A 459 1.01 17.42 -4.55
CA GLY A 459 1.85 18.42 -5.21
C GLY A 459 1.19 19.80 -5.33
N ASN A 460 -0.14 19.89 -5.20
CA ASN A 460 -0.87 21.15 -5.10
C ASN A 460 -0.90 21.71 -3.68
N PHE A 461 -0.26 21.03 -2.71
CA PHE A 461 -0.03 21.57 -1.39
C PHE A 461 1.12 22.59 -1.48
N ASP A 462 0.78 23.86 -1.63
CA ASP A 462 1.76 24.94 -1.74
C ASP A 462 2.04 25.56 -0.36
N PRO A 463 3.25 25.38 0.21
CA PRO A 463 3.61 26.01 1.48
C PRO A 463 3.67 27.54 1.40
N GLU A 464 3.88 28.11 0.21
CA GLU A 464 3.91 29.57 0.00
C GLU A 464 2.49 30.16 -0.12
N ASN A 465 1.50 29.31 -0.43
CA ASN A 465 0.10 29.70 -0.57
C ASN A 465 -0.82 28.94 0.39
N VAL A 466 -0.53 29.10 1.67
CA VAL A 466 -1.25 28.49 2.81
C VAL A 466 -2.77 28.73 2.76
N ALA A 467 -3.21 29.85 2.16
CA ALA A 467 -4.61 30.21 2.01
C ALA A 467 -5.41 29.27 1.08
N GLU A 468 -4.74 28.55 0.18
CA GLU A 468 -5.39 27.59 -0.74
C GLU A 468 -5.54 26.18 -0.15
N MET A 469 -4.80 25.84 0.90
CA MET A 469 -4.86 24.51 1.53
C MET A 469 -6.27 24.08 1.95
N PRO A 470 -7.13 24.93 2.55
CA PRO A 470 -8.50 24.53 2.86
C PRO A 470 -9.27 24.12 1.61
N ASN A 471 -9.15 24.87 0.52
CA ASN A 471 -9.85 24.55 -0.72
C ASN A 471 -9.39 23.20 -1.30
N LEU A 472 -8.10 22.88 -1.22
CA LEU A 472 -7.57 21.57 -1.63
C LEU A 472 -8.23 20.42 -0.86
N TYR A 473 -8.26 20.48 0.48
CA TYR A 473 -8.89 19.45 1.30
C TYR A 473 -10.39 19.36 1.09
N LEU A 474 -11.07 20.50 0.91
CA LEU A 474 -12.49 20.55 0.61
C LEU A 474 -12.80 19.89 -0.74
N GLN A 475 -12.00 20.14 -1.78
CA GLN A 475 -12.17 19.53 -3.10
C GLN A 475 -12.02 18.00 -3.02
N ILE A 476 -10.98 17.50 -2.32
CA ILE A 476 -10.78 16.06 -2.13
C ILE A 476 -11.98 15.44 -1.39
N ALA A 477 -12.47 16.10 -0.34
CA ALA A 477 -13.62 15.65 0.43
C ALA A 477 -14.89 15.59 -0.44
N LEU A 478 -15.24 16.70 -1.09
CA LEU A 478 -16.47 16.80 -1.89
C LEU A 478 -16.47 15.85 -3.08
N PHE A 479 -15.34 15.74 -3.79
CA PHE A 479 -15.19 14.80 -4.89
C PHE A 479 -15.39 13.35 -4.43
N SER A 480 -14.74 12.95 -3.33
CA SER A 480 -14.83 11.60 -2.79
C SER A 480 -16.23 11.29 -2.24
N ILE A 481 -16.87 12.25 -1.57
CA ILE A 481 -18.26 12.14 -1.10
C ILE A 481 -19.22 12.01 -2.28
N ALA A 482 -19.07 12.83 -3.32
CA ALA A 482 -19.92 12.78 -4.50
C ALA A 482 -19.84 11.41 -5.19
N ILE A 483 -18.62 10.89 -5.40
CA ILE A 483 -18.43 9.54 -5.95
C ILE A 483 -19.03 8.48 -5.03
N GLY A 484 -18.79 8.59 -3.72
CA GLY A 484 -19.37 7.68 -2.72
C GLY A 484 -20.89 7.65 -2.79
N ILE A 485 -21.56 8.80 -2.86
CA ILE A 485 -23.02 8.92 -3.00
C ILE A 485 -23.49 8.31 -4.31
N VAL A 486 -22.82 8.60 -5.44
CA VAL A 486 -23.18 8.02 -6.74
C VAL A 486 -23.08 6.49 -6.69
N ILE A 487 -22.00 5.94 -6.14
CA ILE A 487 -21.83 4.49 -5.99
C ILE A 487 -22.89 3.90 -5.04
N ALA A 488 -23.21 4.59 -3.95
CA ALA A 488 -24.26 4.18 -3.02
C ALA A 488 -25.65 4.17 -3.69
N LEU A 489 -25.97 5.13 -4.56
CA LEU A 489 -27.22 5.14 -5.34
C LEU A 489 -27.23 4.00 -6.36
N LEU A 490 -26.12 3.79 -7.07
CA LEU A 490 -25.96 2.66 -7.98
C LEU A 490 -26.01 1.31 -7.26
N SER A 491 -25.73 1.29 -5.95
CA SER A 491 -25.78 0.08 -5.12
C SER A 491 -27.17 -0.55 -5.04
N LEU A 492 -28.22 0.28 -5.17
CA LEU A 492 -29.61 -0.17 -5.22
C LEU A 492 -29.87 -1.13 -6.39
N LYS A 493 -29.11 -0.97 -7.48
CA LYS A 493 -29.14 -1.83 -8.67
C LYS A 493 -28.06 -2.89 -8.62
N SER A 494 -26.84 -2.55 -8.23
CA SER A 494 -25.71 -3.49 -8.22
C SER A 494 -25.90 -4.65 -7.24
N ARG A 495 -26.67 -4.48 -6.15
CA ARG A 495 -27.02 -5.60 -5.24
C ARG A 495 -27.65 -6.79 -5.97
N PHE A 496 -28.40 -6.55 -7.05
CA PHE A 496 -28.95 -7.60 -7.89
C PHE A 496 -27.91 -8.16 -8.87
N TRP A 497 -26.99 -7.32 -9.33
CA TRP A 497 -25.87 -7.76 -10.17
C TRP A 497 -24.90 -8.67 -9.43
N GLU A 498 -24.62 -8.37 -8.16
CA GLU A 498 -23.73 -9.15 -7.29
C GLU A 498 -24.27 -10.58 -7.07
N LYS A 499 -25.59 -10.75 -7.01
CA LYS A 499 -26.27 -12.05 -6.83
C LYS A 499 -26.52 -12.81 -8.14
N ALA A 500 -26.25 -12.20 -9.30
CA ALA A 500 -26.58 -12.77 -10.59
C ALA A 500 -25.89 -14.13 -10.81
N GLY A 501 -26.70 -15.19 -10.99
CA GLY A 501 -26.23 -16.56 -11.21
C GLY A 501 -25.69 -17.28 -9.97
N VAL A 502 -25.92 -16.73 -8.76
CA VAL A 502 -25.58 -17.38 -7.47
C VAL A 502 -26.81 -18.00 -6.82
N GLU A 503 -28.02 -17.56 -7.18
CA GLU A 503 -29.31 -17.98 -6.59
C GLU A 503 -29.77 -19.40 -6.97
N SER A 504 -28.97 -20.21 -7.67
CA SER A 504 -29.35 -21.59 -8.04
C SER A 504 -28.82 -22.68 -7.10
N GLN A 505 -28.30 -22.35 -5.92
CA GLN A 505 -27.75 -23.31 -4.96
C GLN A 505 -28.07 -23.00 -3.48
N ALA A 506 -29.20 -22.36 -3.20
CA ALA A 506 -29.73 -22.23 -1.84
C ALA A 506 -30.93 -23.16 -1.65
#